data_AF-A0AAW0KTY3-F1
#
_entry.id   AF-A0AAW0KTY3-F1
#
_cell.length_a   1.000
_cell.length_b   1.000
_cell.length_c   1.000
_cell.angle_alpha   90.00
_cell.angle_beta   90.00
_cell.angle_gamma   90.00
#
_symmetry.space_group_name_H-M   'P 1'
#
loop_
_entity.id
_entity.type
_entity.pdbx_description
1 polymer ?
#
loop_
_entity_poly.entity_id
_entity_poly.type
_entity_poly.pdbx_seq_one_letter_code
_entity_poly.pdbx_strand_id
1 'polypeptide(L)' 'MMNSKPHAALLSSPGLGHLIPVLELGKRLVTHHNFQVTVLVIASHTSPAESQVIESAMSPSSSTSSNSHHQISPA' A
#
# COMPACT_ATOMS: atom_id res chain seq x y z
N MET A 1 -21.16 22.58 -7.51
CA MET A 1 -20.19 22.68 -6.40
C MET A 1 -19.05 21.72 -6.71
N MET A 2 -17.79 22.14 -6.58
CA MET A 2 -16.66 21.24 -6.79
C MET A 2 -16.66 20.17 -5.69
N ASN A 3 -17.01 18.93 -6.04
CA ASN A 3 -16.92 17.79 -5.13
C ASN A 3 -15.46 17.35 -5.01
N SER A 4 -14.67 18.07 -4.20
CA SER A 4 -13.33 17.64 -3.83
C SER A 4 -13.43 16.47 -2.85
N LYS A 5 -12.72 15.37 -3.12
CA LYS A 5 -12.60 14.27 -2.16
C LYS A 5 -11.94 14.80 -0.87
N PRO A 6 -12.48 14.48 0.32
CA PRO A 6 -11.78 14.77 1.58
C PRO A 6 -10.37 14.16 1.58
N HIS A 7 -9.37 14.90 2.05
CA HIS A 7 -7.98 14.45 2.10
C HIS A 7 -7.59 14.17 3.55
N ALA A 8 -7.14 12.95 3.83
CA ALA A 8 -6.60 12.56 5.13
C ALA A 8 -5.07 12.39 5.06
N ALA A 9 -4.35 12.97 6.01
CA ALA A 9 -2.95 12.68 6.25
C ALA A 9 -2.84 11.76 7.48
N LEU A 10 -2.19 10.61 7.32
CA LEU A 10 -1.96 9.65 8.39
C LEU A 10 -0.47 9.63 8.70
N LEU A 11 -0.11 9.75 9.98
CA LEU A 11 1.29 9.71 10.43
C LEU A 11 1.55 8.40 11.17
N SER A 12 2.57 7.66 10.75
CA SER A 12 3.03 6.45 11.42
C SER A 12 4.37 6.71 12.12
N SER A 13 4.42 6.44 13.41
CA SER A 13 5.67 6.35 14.17
C SER A 13 6.48 5.11 13.75
N PRO A 14 7.79 5.05 14.05
CA PRO A 14 8.61 3.90 13.67
C PRO A 14 8.05 2.57 14.18
N GLY A 15 8.23 1.52 13.37
CA GLY A 15 7.93 0.14 13.71
C GLY A 15 6.67 -0.42 13.04
N LEU A 16 6.73 -1.72 12.70
CA LEU A 16 5.67 -2.43 11.99
C LEU A 16 4.31 -2.42 12.71
N GLY A 17 4.31 -2.39 14.05
CA GLY A 17 3.10 -2.32 14.87
C GLY A 17 2.30 -1.03 14.68
N HIS A 18 2.94 0.06 14.22
CA HIS A 18 2.28 1.31 13.86
C HIS A 18 2.02 1.38 12.35
N LEU A 19 2.97 0.93 11.54
CA LEU A 19 2.90 1.05 10.09
C LEU A 19 1.78 0.21 9.48
N ILE A 20 1.67 -1.06 9.85
CA ILE A 20 0.67 -1.98 9.27
C ILE A 20 -0.77 -1.48 9.53
N PRO A 21 -1.15 -1.13 10.77
CA PRO A 21 -2.50 -0.61 11.03
C PRO A 21 -2.79 0.71 10.29
N VAL A 22 -1.80 1.61 10.18
CA VAL A 22 -1.97 2.88 9.45
C VAL A 22 -2.20 2.65 7.96
N LEU A 23 -1.44 1.74 7.34
CA LEU A 23 -1.63 1.39 5.94
C LEU A 23 -3.00 0.76 5.70
N GLU A 24 -3.43 -0.17 6.56
CA GLU A 24 -4.75 -0.81 6.45
C GLU A 24 -5.89 0.20 6.64
N LEU A 25 -5.76 1.13 7.60
CA LEU A 25 -6.71 2.22 7.78
C LEU A 25 -6.78 3.10 6.52
N GLY A 26 -5.63 3.48 5.94
CA GLY A 26 -5.58 4.25 4.70
C GLY A 26 -6.30 3.56 3.56
N LYS A 27 -6.09 2.26 3.37
CA LYS A 27 -6.77 1.45 2.35
C LYS A 27 -8.29 1.45 2.54
N ARG A 28 -8.78 1.34 3.78
CA ARG A 28 -10.22 1.39 4.10
C ARG A 28 -10.82 2.77 3.83
N LEU A 29 -10.12 3.84 4.16
CA LEU A 29 -10.56 5.21 3.88
C LEU A 29 -10.69 5.47 2.37
N VAL A 30 -9.73 5.01 1.57
CA VAL A 30 -9.79 5.11 0.11
C VAL A 30 -10.94 4.27 -0.46
N THR A 31 -11.04 3.01 -0.03
CA THR A 31 -11.98 2.03 -0.62
C THR A 31 -13.44 2.27 -0.21
N HIS A 32 -13.69 2.61 1.05
CA HIS A 32 -15.04 2.64 1.61
C HIS A 32 -15.56 4.04 1.92
N HIS A 33 -14.68 5.04 2.04
CA HIS A 33 -15.06 6.39 2.46
C HIS A 33 -14.73 7.48 1.43
N ASN A 34 -14.22 7.10 0.26
CA ASN A 34 -13.90 8.00 -0.86
C ASN A 34 -12.93 9.14 -0.48
N PHE A 35 -11.96 8.84 0.38
CA PHE A 35 -10.89 9.77 0.74
C PHE A 35 -9.74 9.73 -0.26
N GLN A 36 -9.05 10.86 -0.40
CA GLN A 36 -7.64 10.87 -0.80
C GLN A 36 -6.80 10.71 0.48
N VAL A 37 -5.79 9.83 0.47
CA VAL A 37 -4.99 9.54 1.66
C VAL A 37 -3.51 9.72 1.36
N THR A 38 -2.80 10.39 2.26
CA THR A 38 -1.34 10.44 2.29
C THR A 38 -0.85 9.81 3.59
N VAL A 39 0.04 8.83 3.50
CA VAL A 39 0.67 8.22 4.67
C VAL A 39 2.09 8.76 4.81
N LEU A 40 2.37 9.39 5.94
CA LEU A 40 3.68 9.88 6.33
C LEU A 40 4.28 8.86 7.29
N VAL A 41 5.45 8.32 6.95
CA VAL A 41 6.14 7.32 7.78
C VAL A 41 7.38 7.96 8.37
N ILE A 42 7.49 7.96 9.70
CA ILE A 42 8.68 8.41 10.40
C ILE A 42 9.68 7.25 10.39
N ALA A 43 10.65 7.33 9.48
CA ALA A 43 11.74 6.36 9.35
C ALA A 43 12.94 6.78 10.21
N SER A 44 13.15 6.13 11.35
CA SER A 44 14.40 6.23 12.12
C SER A 44 14.97 4.82 12.27
N HIS A 45 16.04 4.52 11.54
CA HIS A 45 16.64 3.19 11.43
C HIS A 45 15.64 2.10 10.97
N THR A 46 15.04 2.29 9.79
CA THR A 46 14.08 1.31 9.24
C THR A 46 14.72 -0.06 9.11
N SER A 47 14.08 -1.06 9.71
CA SER A 47 14.51 -2.45 9.51
C SER A 47 14.30 -2.86 8.04
N PRO A 48 15.00 -3.91 7.54
CA PRO A 48 14.73 -4.44 6.21
C PRO A 48 13.26 -4.84 6.01
N ALA A 49 12.63 -5.40 7.05
CA ALA A 49 11.22 -5.78 7.03
C ALA A 49 10.30 -4.56 6.90
N GLU A 50 10.57 -3.49 7.65
CA GLU A 50 9.81 -2.24 7.54
C GLU A 50 9.96 -1.59 6.17
N SER A 51 11.17 -1.61 5.60
CA SER A 51 11.44 -1.09 4.26
C SER A 51 10.66 -1.86 3.18
N GLN A 52 10.64 -3.20 3.25
CA GLN A 52 9.85 -4.02 2.32
C GLN A 52 8.34 -3.72 2.39
N VAL A 53 7.81 -3.48 3.59
CA VAL A 53 6.39 -3.12 3.76
C VAL A 53 6.10 -1.76 3.13
N ILE A 54 6.99 -0.76 3.33
CA ILE A 54 6.85 0.56 2.71
C ILE A 54 6.91 0.44 1.18
N GLU A 55 7.89 -0.27 0.64
CA GLU A 55 8.05 -0.48 -0.81
C GLU A 55 6.84 -1.19 -1.42
N SER A 56 6.36 -2.24 -0.76
CA SER A 56 5.15 -2.95 -1.21
C SER A 56 3.91 -2.08 -1.19
N ALA A 57 3.80 -1.14 -0.23
CA ALA A 57 2.67 -0.21 -0.15
C ALA A 57 2.74 0.92 -1.18
N MET A 58 3.95 1.26 -1.63
CA MET A 58 4.22 2.32 -2.63
C MET A 58 4.09 1.82 -4.07
N SER A 59 4.19 0.51 -4.30
CA SER A 59 4.07 -0.05 -5.65
C SER A 59 2.63 0.09 -6.16
N PRO A 60 2.41 0.78 -7.29
CA PRO A 60 1.09 0.83 -7.91
C PRO A 60 0.68 -0.59 -8.29
N SER A 61 -0.46 -1.05 -7.77
CA SER A 61 -0.97 -2.39 -8.03
C SER A 61 -1.27 -2.58 -9.52
N SER A 62 -0.29 -3.07 -10.30
CA SER A 62 -0.49 -3.66 -11.61
C SER A 62 -0.07 -5.13 -11.59
N SER A 63 -0.76 -5.94 -10.79
CA SER A 63 -0.72 -7.40 -10.92
C SER A 63 -1.82 -7.86 -11.88
N THR A 64 -1.56 -7.75 -13.17
CA THR A 64 -2.13 -8.67 -14.18
C THR A 64 -0.96 -9.38 -14.84
N SER A 65 -0.49 -10.46 -14.24
CA SER A 65 0.27 -11.49 -14.96
C SER A 65 -0.71 -12.58 -15.38
N SER A 66 -1.34 -12.38 -16.55
CA SER A 66 -1.75 -13.52 -17.36
C SER A 66 -0.50 -14.02 -18.07
N ASN A 67 -0.06 -15.23 -17.74
CA ASN A 67 0.71 -16.02 -18.69
C ASN A 67 0.38 -17.51 -18.50
N SER A 68 -0.68 -17.95 -19.16
CA SER A 68 -0.89 -19.36 -19.47
C SER A 68 -0.01 -19.70 -20.69
N HIS A 69 1.15 -20.31 -20.47
CA HIS A 69 1.80 -21.10 -21.50
C HIS A 69 1.88 -22.55 -21.04
N HIS A 70 0.90 -23.32 -21.51
CA HIS A 70 0.95 -24.77 -21.54
C HIS A 70 1.99 -25.16 -22.60
N GLN A 71 3.17 -25.62 -22.17
CA GLN A 71 4.09 -26.36 -23.05
C GLN A 71 3.97 -27.84 -22.70
N ILE A 72 3.40 -28.60 -23.63
CA ILE A 72 3.29 -30.05 -23.61
C ILE A 72 4.65 -30.57 -24.12
N SER A 73 5.31 -31.42 -23.35
CA SER A 73 6.54 -32.10 -23.78
C SER A 73 6.18 -33.27 -24.71
N PRO A 74 6.85 -33.48 -25.86
CA PRO A 74 6.69 -34.69 -26.63
C PRO A 74 7.56 -35.81 -26.03
N ALA A 75 6.97 -37.00 -25.91
CA ALA A 75 7.65 -38.29 -25.85
C ALA A 75 6.78 -39.31 -26.57
#